data_AF-A0A1D1ZR11-F1
#
_entry.id   AF-A0A1D1ZR11-F1
#
_cell.length_a   1.000
_cell.length_b   1.000
_cell.length_c   1.000
_cell.angle_alpha   90.00
_cell.angle_beta   90.00
_cell.angle_gamma   90.00
#
_symmetry.space_group_name_H-M   'P 1'
#
loop_
_entity.id
_entity.type
_entity.pdbx_description
1 polymer ?
#
loop_
_entity_poly.entity_id
_entity_poly.type
_entity_poly.pdbx_seq_one_letter_code
_entity_poly.pdbx_strand_id
1 'polypeptide(L)'
;MLLPTVLAGALVIRFHIRNKQQKQRFEEALNIAQNELRKLGDERRAERAGRIRAERALRQLSLEMQALRDTTSSGAGPGTAPPPPANPAAVAYPFRAIGTLRSCFDCRNGTPRQPLLVESARASLTLRPGLAPEFLQGLEQYTHCWVLYVFHRNTDLQRLWGGSDRGLRAKIRVPRLDGGRLGALATRSPHRPCPIGLSVARVLRVSGRTLLLGGADVVDGSPVLDVKPYVPFCDAVPGARAPAWVAREAGGV
;
A
#
# COMPACT_ATOMS: atom_id res chain seq x y z
N MET A 1 75.06 5.26 5.06
CA MET A 1 73.80 6.03 4.95
C MET A 1 72.73 5.25 4.15
N LEU A 2 72.25 4.09 4.63
CA LEU A 2 71.30 3.23 3.88
C LEU A 2 70.01 2.88 4.66
N LEU A 3 69.72 3.56 5.77
CA LEU A 3 68.55 3.26 6.61
C LEU A 3 67.19 3.88 6.17
N PRO A 4 67.09 5.09 5.57
CA PRO A 4 65.79 5.75 5.43
C PRO A 4 64.94 5.24 4.24
N THR A 5 65.55 4.77 3.15
CA THR A 5 64.82 4.30 1.95
C THR A 5 64.16 2.94 2.14
N VAL A 6 64.78 2.03 2.91
CA VAL A 6 64.22 0.71 3.22
C VAL A 6 63.00 0.82 4.15
N LEU A 7 63.03 1.78 5.09
CA LEU A 7 61.92 2.02 6.02
C LEU A 7 60.66 2.56 5.31
N ALA A 8 60.84 3.47 4.33
CA ALA A 8 59.74 4.06 3.58
C ALA A 8 58.99 3.03 2.71
N GLY A 9 59.73 2.12 2.05
CA GLY A 9 59.14 1.02 1.26
C GLY A 9 58.31 0.06 2.11
N ALA A 10 58.78 -0.27 3.31
CA ALA A 10 58.05 -1.14 4.24
C ALA A 10 56.73 -0.51 4.74
N LEU A 11 56.69 0.81 4.91
CA LEU A 11 55.50 1.54 5.37
C LEU A 11 54.40 1.57 4.30
N VAL A 12 54.78 1.80 3.03
CA VAL A 12 53.84 1.79 1.88
C VAL A 12 53.26 0.39 1.66
N ILE A 13 54.09 -0.65 1.75
CA ILE A 13 53.64 -2.04 1.64
C ILE A 13 52.66 -2.38 2.77
N ARG A 14 52.98 -2.02 4.03
CA ARG A 14 52.07 -2.22 5.17
C ARG A 14 50.76 -1.44 5.01
N PHE A 15 50.81 -0.20 4.51
CA PHE A 15 49.61 0.59 4.23
C PHE A 15 48.74 -0.08 3.16
N HIS A 16 49.34 -0.54 2.06
CA HIS A 16 48.61 -1.21 0.97
C HIS A 16 48.00 -2.54 1.42
N ILE A 17 48.73 -3.35 2.19
CA ILE A 17 48.21 -4.59 2.79
C ILE A 17 47.05 -4.29 3.73
N ARG A 18 47.18 -3.29 4.61
CA ARG A 18 46.14 -2.89 5.55
C ARG A 18 44.88 -2.40 4.84
N ASN A 19 45.04 -1.64 3.75
CA ASN A 19 43.90 -1.13 2.97
C ASN A 19 43.21 -2.26 2.18
N LYS A 20 43.97 -3.21 1.63
CA LYS A 20 43.43 -4.42 0.98
C LYS A 20 42.65 -5.30 1.96
N GLN A 21 43.18 -5.49 3.17
CA GLN A 21 42.49 -6.22 4.24
C GLN A 21 41.23 -5.49 4.73
N GLN A 22 41.26 -4.17 4.85
CA GLN A 22 40.05 -3.40 5.18
C GLN A 22 39.00 -3.52 4.08
N LYS A 23 39.38 -3.41 2.81
CA LYS A 23 38.46 -3.58 1.69
C LYS A 23 37.78 -4.96 1.69
N GLN A 24 38.56 -6.03 1.90
CA GLN A 24 38.01 -7.39 2.00
C GLN A 24 37.02 -7.53 3.17
N ARG A 25 37.34 -6.97 4.34
CA ARG A 25 36.43 -6.96 5.49
C ARG A 25 35.13 -6.20 5.22
N PHE A 26 35.20 -5.08 4.50
CA PHE A 26 34.01 -4.33 4.11
C PHE A 26 33.15 -5.10 3.10
N GLU A 27 33.77 -5.76 2.13
CA GLU A 27 33.06 -6.60 1.14
C GLU A 27 32.38 -7.80 1.80
N GLU A 28 33.04 -8.46 2.75
CA GLU A 28 32.46 -9.54 3.55
C GLU A 28 31.29 -9.03 4.40
N ALA A 29 31.47 -7.92 5.12
CA ALA A 29 30.41 -7.31 5.93
C ALA A 29 29.20 -6.90 5.08
N LEU A 30 29.42 -6.35 3.88
CA LEU A 30 28.36 -5.99 2.95
C LEU A 30 27.58 -7.23 2.48
N ASN A 31 28.28 -8.32 2.14
CA ASN A 31 27.67 -9.56 1.68
C ASN A 31 26.84 -10.23 2.80
N ILE A 32 27.33 -10.21 4.04
CA ILE A 32 26.59 -10.68 5.22
C ILE A 32 25.32 -9.86 5.41
N ALA A 33 25.43 -8.52 5.42
CA ALA A 33 24.27 -7.64 5.59
C ALA A 33 23.23 -7.82 4.48
N GLN A 34 23.66 -8.00 3.23
CA GLN A 34 22.76 -8.26 2.10
C GLN A 34 22.03 -9.60 2.24
N ASN A 35 22.71 -10.65 2.71
CA ASN A 35 22.11 -11.96 2.94
C ASN A 35 21.10 -11.93 4.10
N GLU A 36 21.42 -11.25 5.20
CA GLU A 36 20.47 -11.06 6.30
C GLU A 36 19.23 -10.27 5.87
N LEU A 37 19.41 -9.19 5.12
CA LEU A 37 18.30 -8.38 4.61
C LEU A 37 17.38 -9.22 3.71
N ARG A 38 17.98 -10.07 2.86
CA ARG A 38 17.24 -10.99 1.98
C ARG A 38 16.44 -12.01 2.80
N LYS A 39 17.06 -12.63 3.81
CA LYS A 39 16.41 -13.60 4.71
C LYS A 39 15.24 -12.97 5.47
N LEU A 40 15.45 -11.80 6.08
CA LEU A 40 14.38 -11.04 6.75
C LEU A 40 13.26 -10.62 5.80
N GLY A 41 13.59 -10.36 4.53
CA GLY A 41 12.61 -10.09 3.49
C GLY A 41 11.77 -11.32 3.16
N ASP A 42 12.39 -12.51 3.07
CA ASP A 42 11.69 -13.78 2.81
C ASP A 42 10.78 -14.20 3.97
N GLU A 43 11.25 -14.04 5.21
CA GLU A 43 10.44 -14.32 6.41
C GLU A 43 9.20 -13.42 6.48
N ARG A 44 9.36 -12.11 6.25
CA ARG A 44 8.24 -11.16 6.17
C ARG A 44 7.28 -11.49 5.03
N ARG A 45 7.79 -11.90 3.86
CA ARG A 45 6.96 -12.36 2.73
C ARG A 45 6.15 -13.59 3.12
N ALA A 46 6.75 -14.55 3.81
CA ALA A 46 6.10 -15.78 4.26
C ALA A 46 5.01 -15.51 5.32
N GLU A 47 5.33 -14.71 6.34
CA GLU A 47 4.37 -14.28 7.37
C GLU A 47 3.17 -13.58 6.73
N ARG A 48 3.46 -12.67 5.79
CA ARG A 48 2.45 -11.93 5.05
C ARG A 48 1.56 -12.85 4.21
N ALA A 49 2.16 -13.81 3.50
CA ALA A 49 1.41 -14.79 2.73
C ALA A 49 0.50 -15.63 3.65
N GLY A 50 0.98 -16.00 4.85
CA GLY A 50 0.20 -16.65 5.88
C GLY A 50 -1.01 -15.82 6.32
N ARG A 51 -0.79 -14.54 6.63
CA ARG A 51 -1.87 -13.62 7.02
C ARG A 51 -2.91 -13.42 5.91
N ILE A 52 -2.48 -13.24 4.67
CA ILE A 52 -3.40 -13.08 3.52
C ILE A 52 -4.23 -14.36 3.31
N ARG A 53 -3.63 -15.55 3.48
CA ARG A 53 -4.37 -16.81 3.42
C ARG A 53 -5.41 -16.92 4.53
N ALA A 54 -5.04 -16.58 5.76
CA ALA A 54 -5.96 -16.57 6.90
C ALA A 54 -7.11 -15.58 6.70
N GLU A 55 -6.83 -14.36 6.22
CA GLU A 55 -7.85 -13.35 5.92
C GLU A 55 -8.81 -13.81 4.81
N ARG A 56 -8.32 -14.51 3.78
CA ARG A 56 -9.16 -15.10 2.72
C ARG A 56 -10.04 -16.23 3.23
N ALA A 57 -9.49 -17.14 4.04
CA ALA A 57 -10.26 -18.22 4.65
C ALA A 57 -11.38 -17.68 5.55
N LEU A 58 -11.08 -16.66 6.35
CA LEU A 58 -12.06 -16.03 7.23
C LEU A 58 -13.17 -15.31 6.45
N ARG A 59 -12.82 -14.69 5.30
CA ARG A 59 -13.80 -14.11 4.38
C ARG A 59 -14.71 -15.19 3.78
N GLN A 60 -14.17 -16.34 3.39
CA GLN A 60 -14.95 -17.43 2.81
C GLN A 60 -15.92 -18.02 3.82
N LEU A 61 -15.46 -18.27 5.05
CA LEU A 61 -16.33 -18.69 6.16
C LEU A 61 -17.43 -17.66 6.46
N SER A 62 -17.11 -16.36 6.42
CA SER A 62 -18.12 -15.31 6.62
C SER A 62 -19.21 -15.31 5.53
N LEU A 63 -18.85 -15.62 4.29
CA LEU A 63 -19.81 -15.74 3.18
C LEU A 63 -20.67 -17.00 3.32
N GLU A 64 -20.07 -18.13 3.70
CA GLU A 64 -20.81 -19.37 3.99
C GLU A 64 -21.80 -19.18 5.14
N MET A 65 -21.39 -18.51 6.22
CA MET A 65 -22.26 -18.19 7.35
C MET A 65 -23.40 -17.23 6.97
N GLN A 66 -23.20 -16.30 6.04
CA GLN A 66 -24.27 -15.45 5.52
C GLN A 66 -25.28 -16.26 4.68
N ALA A 67 -24.80 -17.14 3.78
CA ALA A 67 -25.67 -18.00 2.99
C ALA A 67 -26.54 -18.93 3.87
N LEU A 68 -25.98 -19.45 4.97
CA LEU A 68 -26.71 -20.25 5.97
C LEU A 68 -27.77 -19.44 6.75
N ARG A 69 -27.55 -18.14 6.97
CA ARG A 69 -28.56 -17.27 7.61
C ARG A 69 -29.71 -16.95 6.68
N ASP A 70 -29.42 -16.75 5.40
CA ASP A 70 -30.44 -16.45 4.40
C ASP A 70 -31.37 -17.65 4.20
N THR A 71 -30.86 -18.89 4.20
CA THR A 71 -31.68 -20.12 4.08
C THR A 71 -32.52 -20.44 5.32
N THR A 72 -32.08 -20.01 6.51
CA THR A 72 -32.85 -20.19 7.76
C THR A 72 -33.94 -19.13 7.95
N SER A 73 -33.84 -18.00 7.25
CA SER A 73 -34.85 -16.93 7.26
C SER A 73 -36.03 -17.15 6.30
N SER A 74 -35.95 -18.13 5.38
CA SER A 74 -37.00 -18.42 4.39
C SER A 74 -38.04 -19.48 4.83
N GLY A 75 -38.10 -19.82 6.13
CA GLY A 75 -39.03 -20.82 6.69
C GLY A 75 -40.32 -20.25 7.29
N ALA A 76 -40.98 -19.26 6.66
CA ALA A 76 -42.26 -18.71 7.13
C ALA A 76 -43.43 -19.25 6.28
N GLY A 77 -44.43 -19.85 6.96
CA GLY A 77 -45.64 -20.41 6.35
C GLY A 77 -46.58 -19.39 5.68
N PRO A 78 -47.67 -19.86 5.04
CA PRO A 78 -48.50 -19.02 4.18
C PRO A 78 -49.40 -18.13 5.04
N GLY A 79 -49.10 -16.84 5.07
CA GLY A 79 -49.98 -15.82 5.63
C GLY A 79 -49.22 -14.72 6.34
N THR A 80 -48.63 -13.79 5.60
CA THR A 80 -48.29 -12.46 6.12
C THR A 80 -48.26 -11.44 4.99
N ALA A 81 -48.65 -10.22 5.34
CA ALA A 81 -48.78 -9.01 4.52
C ALA A 81 -47.63 -8.77 3.52
N PRO A 82 -47.86 -7.98 2.45
CA PRO A 82 -46.80 -7.66 1.48
C PRO A 82 -45.55 -7.14 2.21
N PRO A 83 -44.34 -7.59 1.83
CA PRO A 83 -43.12 -7.15 2.47
C PRO A 83 -43.02 -5.62 2.34
N PRO A 84 -42.59 -4.90 3.40
CA PRO A 84 -42.36 -3.47 3.30
C PRO A 84 -41.36 -3.20 2.16
N PRO A 85 -41.50 -2.08 1.42
CA PRO A 85 -40.62 -1.78 0.30
C PRO A 85 -39.17 -1.85 0.76
N ALA A 86 -38.35 -2.61 0.03
CA ALA A 86 -36.93 -2.79 0.33
C ALA A 86 -36.29 -1.42 0.55
N ASN A 87 -35.76 -1.19 1.76
CA ASN A 87 -35.07 0.04 2.11
C ASN A 87 -33.95 0.29 1.09
N PRO A 88 -33.99 1.38 0.28
CA PRO A 88 -32.94 1.65 -0.71
C PRO A 88 -31.56 1.91 -0.09
N ALA A 89 -31.45 1.98 1.24
CA ALA A 89 -30.24 2.33 1.99
C ALA A 89 -29.15 1.24 2.10
N ALA A 90 -29.32 0.03 1.52
CA ALA A 90 -28.37 -1.07 1.68
C ALA A 90 -27.85 -1.69 0.37
N VAL A 91 -27.86 -0.93 -0.74
CA VAL A 91 -27.28 -1.42 -2.00
C VAL A 91 -25.75 -1.38 -1.89
N ALA A 92 -25.12 -2.56 -1.87
CA ALA A 92 -23.67 -2.71 -1.93
C ALA A 92 -23.19 -2.97 -3.37
N TYR A 93 -22.10 -2.34 -3.78
CA TYR A 93 -21.50 -2.53 -5.10
C TYR A 93 -20.27 -3.44 -5.01
N PRO A 94 -20.33 -4.69 -5.51
CA PRO A 94 -19.22 -5.61 -5.40
C PRO A 94 -18.11 -5.24 -6.40
N PHE A 95 -16.97 -4.77 -5.89
CA PHE A 95 -15.77 -4.57 -6.68
C PHE A 95 -14.78 -5.73 -6.50
N ARG A 96 -14.33 -6.30 -7.64
CA ARG A 96 -13.18 -7.21 -7.67
C ARG A 96 -11.93 -6.43 -8.02
N ALA A 97 -10.86 -6.64 -7.26
CA ALA A 97 -9.57 -6.04 -7.56
C ALA A 97 -9.13 -6.39 -9.00
N ILE A 98 -8.59 -5.41 -9.73
CA ILE A 98 -8.01 -5.61 -11.07
C ILE A 98 -6.61 -6.22 -10.99
N GLY A 99 -5.95 -6.11 -9.84
CA GLY A 99 -4.60 -6.60 -9.66
C GLY A 99 -4.10 -6.42 -8.25
N THR A 100 -2.83 -6.78 -8.05
CA THR A 100 -2.13 -6.60 -6.77
C THR A 100 -0.94 -5.70 -7.00
N LEU A 101 -0.78 -4.68 -6.16
CA LEU A 101 0.35 -3.76 -6.21
C LEU A 101 1.43 -4.22 -5.26
N ARG A 102 2.63 -4.52 -5.76
CA ARG A 102 3.84 -4.75 -4.97
C ARG A 102 4.57 -3.43 -4.76
N SER A 103 5.07 -3.15 -3.57
CA SER A 103 5.81 -1.91 -3.28
C SER A 103 6.98 -2.15 -2.34
N CYS A 104 7.83 -1.13 -2.17
CA CYS A 104 8.91 -1.14 -1.18
C CYS A 104 8.44 -0.96 0.27
N PHE A 105 7.13 -0.89 0.54
CA PHE A 105 6.59 -0.64 1.88
C PHE A 105 5.92 -1.87 2.47
N ASP A 106 6.69 -2.70 3.18
CA ASP A 106 6.21 -3.97 3.73
C ASP A 106 5.13 -3.83 4.81
N CYS A 107 5.01 -2.68 5.47
CA CYS A 107 4.05 -2.46 6.53
C CYS A 107 3.58 -1.01 6.60
N ARG A 108 2.48 -0.78 7.36
CA ARG A 108 1.86 0.55 7.52
C ARG A 108 2.83 1.58 8.09
N ASN A 109 3.68 1.16 9.03
CA ASN A 109 4.70 2.01 9.62
C ASN A 109 5.84 2.20 8.60
N GLY A 110 6.22 3.44 8.33
CA GLY A 110 7.23 3.75 7.32
C GLY A 110 6.69 3.85 5.88
N THR A 111 5.42 3.50 5.63
CA THR A 111 4.76 3.93 4.38
C THR A 111 4.57 5.45 4.43
N PRO A 112 4.88 6.20 3.35
CA PRO A 112 4.63 7.63 3.27
C PRO A 112 3.18 7.96 3.60
N ARG A 113 2.95 9.09 4.28
CA ARG A 113 1.59 9.50 4.68
C ARG A 113 0.77 10.06 3.51
N GLN A 114 1.43 10.47 2.43
CA GLN A 114 0.86 11.07 1.23
C GLN A 114 1.71 10.64 0.02
N PRO A 115 1.14 10.62 -1.19
CA PRO A 115 1.86 10.25 -2.41
C PRO A 115 2.96 11.28 -2.73
N LEU A 116 3.93 10.85 -3.54
CA LEU A 116 5.04 11.65 -4.08
C LEU A 116 6.01 12.26 -3.04
N LEU A 117 5.79 12.10 -1.73
CA LEU A 117 6.76 12.51 -0.71
C LEU A 117 8.12 11.79 -0.82
N VAL A 118 8.10 10.57 -1.37
CA VAL A 118 9.31 9.76 -1.61
C VAL A 118 9.30 9.36 -3.07
N GLU A 119 9.77 10.24 -3.96
CA GLU A 119 9.78 10.00 -5.41
C GLU A 119 10.63 8.79 -5.84
N SER A 120 11.63 8.44 -5.03
CA SER A 120 12.46 7.24 -5.24
C SER A 120 11.72 5.94 -4.91
N ALA A 121 10.56 5.99 -4.27
CA ALA A 121 9.74 4.82 -3.99
C ALA A 121 9.34 4.13 -5.31
N ARG A 122 9.34 2.80 -5.30
CA ARG A 122 8.99 1.97 -6.45
C ARG A 122 7.87 1.00 -6.10
N ALA A 123 6.95 0.84 -7.05
CA ALA A 123 5.88 -0.12 -6.98
C ALA A 123 5.60 -0.75 -8.35
N SER A 124 4.98 -1.92 -8.36
CA SER A 124 4.52 -2.60 -9.56
C SER A 124 3.10 -3.14 -9.34
N LEU A 125 2.16 -2.70 -10.17
CA LEU A 125 0.84 -3.31 -10.25
C LEU A 125 0.88 -4.45 -11.27
N THR A 126 0.52 -5.66 -10.86
CA THR A 126 0.29 -6.78 -11.78
C THR A 126 -1.20 -7.08 -11.86
N LEU A 127 -1.77 -7.03 -13.07
CA LEU A 127 -3.16 -7.39 -13.31
C LEU A 127 -3.43 -8.85 -12.94
N ARG A 128 -4.62 -9.11 -12.41
CA ARG A 128 -5.05 -10.46 -12.05
C ARG A 128 -5.19 -11.35 -13.28
N PRO A 129 -5.02 -12.68 -13.14
CA PRO A 129 -5.37 -13.62 -14.20
C PRO A 129 -6.82 -13.39 -14.69
N GLY A 130 -7.00 -13.44 -16.01
CA GLY A 130 -8.28 -13.19 -16.67
C GLY A 130 -8.54 -11.74 -17.11
N LEU A 131 -7.65 -10.80 -16.79
CA LEU A 131 -7.63 -9.50 -17.47
C LEU A 131 -6.60 -9.50 -18.61
N ALA A 132 -7.01 -8.93 -19.74
CA ALA A 132 -6.19 -8.76 -20.91
C ALA A 132 -5.08 -7.72 -20.63
N PRO A 133 -3.82 -7.93 -21.03
CA PRO A 133 -2.75 -6.93 -20.88
C PRO A 133 -3.09 -5.55 -21.46
N GLU A 134 -3.93 -5.51 -22.50
CA GLU A 134 -4.35 -4.35 -23.26
C GLU A 134 -5.11 -3.32 -22.41
N PHE A 135 -5.65 -3.72 -21.24
CA PHE A 135 -6.19 -2.79 -20.25
C PHE A 135 -5.18 -1.74 -19.76
N LEU A 136 -3.87 -1.98 -19.93
CA LEU A 136 -2.82 -1.01 -19.59
C LEU A 136 -2.29 -0.22 -20.79
N GLN A 137 -2.68 -0.58 -22.01
CA GLN A 137 -2.16 0.04 -23.23
C GLN A 137 -2.55 1.53 -23.28
N GLY A 138 -1.60 2.38 -23.67
CA GLY A 138 -1.78 3.83 -23.72
C GLY A 138 -1.48 4.54 -22.41
N LEU A 139 -1.39 3.84 -21.27
CA LEU A 139 -0.98 4.46 -20.00
C LEU A 139 0.46 4.98 -20.06
N GLU A 140 1.32 4.40 -20.90
CA GLU A 140 2.69 4.87 -21.15
C GLU A 140 2.78 6.28 -21.74
N GLN A 141 1.67 6.81 -22.30
CA GLN A 141 1.59 8.19 -22.82
C GLN A 141 1.39 9.23 -21.70
N TYR A 142 1.06 8.78 -20.49
CA TYR A 142 0.84 9.64 -19.33
C TYR A 142 2.04 9.57 -18.40
N THR A 143 2.44 10.72 -17.84
CA THR A 143 3.51 10.74 -16.84
C THR A 143 3.04 10.25 -15.48
N HIS A 144 1.74 10.40 -15.18
CA HIS A 144 1.14 10.07 -13.90
C HIS A 144 -0.21 9.37 -14.07
N CYS A 145 -0.60 8.60 -13.07
CA CYS A 145 -1.91 7.97 -12.98
C CYS A 145 -2.44 8.04 -11.54
N TRP A 146 -3.75 8.05 -11.41
CA TRP A 146 -4.44 7.71 -10.18
C TRP A 146 -4.47 6.20 -9.99
N VAL A 147 -4.23 5.77 -8.76
CA VAL A 147 -4.37 4.37 -8.32
C VAL A 147 -5.40 4.34 -7.20
N LEU A 148 -6.51 3.64 -7.43
CA LEU A 148 -7.52 3.35 -6.42
C LEU A 148 -7.24 1.97 -5.84
N TYR A 149 -7.06 1.87 -4.53
CA TYR A 149 -6.67 0.62 -3.87
C TYR A 149 -7.43 0.40 -2.58
N VAL A 150 -7.40 -0.82 -2.06
CA VAL A 150 -7.99 -1.14 -0.76
C VAL A 150 -6.93 -1.01 0.32
N PHE A 151 -7.25 -0.33 1.44
CA PHE A 151 -6.43 -0.33 2.65
C PHE A 151 -6.46 -1.71 3.35
N HIS A 152 -5.98 -2.75 2.67
CA HIS A 152 -6.11 -4.16 3.06
C HIS A 152 -5.57 -4.51 4.46
N ARG A 153 -4.68 -3.68 5.01
CA ARG A 153 -4.16 -3.81 6.39
C ARG A 153 -4.91 -2.96 7.42
N ASN A 154 -6.03 -2.34 7.07
CA ASN A 154 -6.88 -1.67 8.03
C ASN A 154 -7.50 -2.72 8.97
N THR A 155 -7.44 -2.46 10.27
CA THR A 155 -7.99 -3.33 11.32
C THR A 155 -9.50 -3.47 11.26
N ASP A 156 -10.19 -2.54 10.61
CA ASP A 156 -11.66 -2.49 10.59
C ASP A 156 -12.28 -3.28 9.41
N LEU A 157 -11.45 -3.80 8.50
CA LEU A 157 -11.92 -4.39 7.24
C LEU A 157 -12.88 -5.58 7.40
N GLN A 158 -12.57 -6.50 8.30
CA GLN A 158 -13.43 -7.67 8.53
C GLN A 158 -14.81 -7.27 9.03
N ARG A 159 -14.91 -6.17 9.80
CA ARG A 159 -16.19 -5.65 10.31
C ARG A 159 -16.98 -4.96 9.20
N LEU A 160 -16.31 -4.12 8.41
CA LEU A 160 -16.91 -3.38 7.30
C LEU A 160 -17.51 -4.32 6.24
N TRP A 161 -16.84 -5.43 5.93
CA TRP A 161 -17.35 -6.40 4.96
C TRP A 161 -18.44 -7.33 5.51
N GLY A 162 -18.65 -7.35 6.83
CA GLY A 162 -19.77 -8.04 7.47
C GLY A 162 -21.10 -7.29 7.40
N GLY A 163 -21.16 -6.14 6.71
CA GLY A 163 -22.37 -5.34 6.53
C GLY A 163 -22.79 -4.55 7.78
N SER A 164 -21.88 -4.34 8.73
CA SER A 164 -22.16 -3.64 9.99
C SER A 164 -21.25 -2.44 10.16
N ASP A 165 -21.86 -1.26 10.32
CA ASP A 165 -21.15 -0.03 10.67
C ASP A 165 -20.81 0.05 12.18
N ARG A 166 -21.18 -0.96 12.97
CA ARG A 166 -20.90 -0.98 14.42
C ARG A 166 -19.40 -0.95 14.67
N GLY A 167 -18.95 0.07 15.39
CA GLY A 167 -17.55 0.27 15.76
C GLY A 167 -16.74 1.09 14.76
N LEU A 168 -17.35 1.53 13.65
CA LEU A 168 -16.72 2.52 12.77
C LEU A 168 -16.64 3.86 13.48
N ARG A 169 -15.43 4.41 13.57
CA ARG A 169 -15.20 5.68 14.24
C ARG A 169 -15.50 6.84 13.30
N ALA A 170 -16.54 7.60 13.62
CA ALA A 170 -16.87 8.83 12.88
C ALA A 170 -15.77 9.90 12.97
N LYS A 171 -14.99 9.92 14.06
CA LYS A 171 -13.86 10.84 14.25
C LYS A 171 -12.53 10.10 14.43
N ILE A 172 -11.47 10.61 13.82
CA ILE A 172 -10.11 10.07 13.86
C ILE A 172 -9.16 11.07 14.51
N ARG A 173 -8.21 10.57 15.31
CA ARG A 173 -7.12 11.38 15.87
C ARG A 173 -6.16 11.78 14.76
N VAL A 174 -5.93 13.08 14.61
CA VAL A 174 -5.05 13.61 13.56
C VAL A 174 -3.67 13.86 14.16
N PRO A 175 -2.59 13.23 13.64
CA PRO A 175 -1.25 13.37 14.21
C PRO A 175 -0.72 14.81 14.24
N ARG A 176 -1.15 15.66 13.30
CA ARG A 176 -0.72 17.06 13.16
C ARG A 176 -1.61 18.07 13.90
N LEU A 177 -2.56 17.59 14.71
CA LEU A 177 -3.55 18.43 15.39
C LEU A 177 -3.44 18.34 16.92
N ASP A 178 -2.24 18.09 17.45
CA ASP A 178 -1.94 18.13 18.90
C ASP A 178 -2.95 17.38 19.79
N GLY A 179 -3.34 16.17 19.37
CA GLY A 179 -4.33 15.35 20.09
C GLY A 179 -5.78 15.55 19.67
N GLY A 180 -6.04 16.53 18.82
CA GLY A 180 -7.34 16.81 18.21
C GLY A 180 -7.86 15.66 17.34
N ARG A 181 -9.19 15.62 17.21
CA ARG A 181 -9.91 14.65 16.38
C ARG A 181 -10.77 15.38 15.34
N LEU A 182 -10.80 14.84 14.13
CA LEU A 182 -11.64 15.34 13.04
C LEU A 182 -12.53 14.22 12.50
N GLY A 183 -13.61 14.59 11.82
CA GLY A 183 -14.44 13.63 11.10
C GLY A 183 -13.60 12.80 10.13
N ALA A 184 -13.81 11.49 10.06
CA ALA A 184 -13.02 10.58 9.23
C ALA A 184 -13.00 11.02 7.75
N LEU A 185 -14.13 11.52 7.25
CA LEU A 185 -14.29 12.02 5.88
C LEU A 185 -13.62 13.38 5.62
N ALA A 186 -13.34 14.16 6.67
CA ALA A 186 -12.53 15.38 6.57
C ALA A 186 -11.02 15.09 6.59
N THR A 187 -10.64 13.80 6.53
CA THR A 187 -9.25 13.35 6.53
C THR A 187 -9.02 12.30 5.44
N ARG A 188 -7.75 11.98 5.19
CA ARG A 188 -7.32 10.86 4.35
C ARG A 188 -6.99 9.60 5.17
N SER A 189 -7.63 9.43 6.33
CA SER A 189 -7.44 8.25 7.17
C SER A 189 -7.89 6.96 6.45
N PRO A 190 -7.17 5.83 6.62
CA PRO A 190 -7.63 4.54 6.13
C PRO A 190 -8.87 4.01 6.87
N HIS A 191 -9.13 4.50 8.08
CA HIS A 191 -10.29 4.17 8.92
C HIS A 191 -11.53 4.96 8.46
N ARG A 192 -12.27 4.41 7.51
CA ARG A 192 -13.42 5.05 6.83
C ARG A 192 -14.43 3.99 6.36
N PRO A 193 -15.71 4.36 6.10
CA PRO A 193 -16.76 3.40 5.72
C PRO A 193 -16.37 2.54 4.51
N CYS A 194 -15.86 3.18 3.45
CA CYS A 194 -15.25 2.51 2.31
C CYS A 194 -13.73 2.68 2.41
N PRO A 195 -12.95 1.65 2.76
CA PRO A 195 -11.51 1.72 2.98
C PRO A 195 -10.73 1.74 1.65
N ILE A 196 -11.09 2.70 0.80
CA ILE A 196 -10.48 2.98 -0.50
C ILE A 196 -9.42 4.07 -0.30
N GLY A 197 -8.20 3.76 -0.72
CA GLY A 197 -7.11 4.70 -0.88
C GLY A 197 -7.07 5.26 -2.29
N LEU A 198 -6.55 6.48 -2.41
CA LEU A 198 -6.32 7.19 -3.66
C LEU A 198 -4.88 7.70 -3.63
N SER A 199 -4.07 7.25 -4.59
CA SER A 199 -2.67 7.64 -4.74
C SER A 199 -2.44 8.19 -6.14
N VAL A 200 -1.73 9.30 -6.26
CA VAL A 200 -1.13 9.71 -7.54
C VAL A 200 0.27 9.11 -7.60
N ALA A 201 0.59 8.43 -8.69
CA ALA A 201 1.88 7.80 -8.90
C ALA A 201 2.40 8.12 -10.29
N ARG A 202 3.73 8.20 -10.43
CA ARG A 202 4.39 8.35 -11.72
C ARG A 202 4.33 7.03 -12.48
N VAL A 203 3.90 7.06 -13.74
CA VAL A 203 4.02 5.92 -14.66
C VAL A 203 5.46 5.83 -15.12
N LEU A 204 6.13 4.72 -14.79
CA LEU A 204 7.53 4.49 -15.19
C LEU A 204 7.62 3.63 -16.43
N ARG A 205 6.77 2.60 -16.53
CA ARG A 205 6.74 1.66 -17.66
C ARG A 205 5.47 0.82 -17.66
N VAL A 206 4.94 0.55 -18.84
CA VAL A 206 3.95 -0.50 -19.08
C VAL A 206 4.66 -1.70 -19.71
N SER A 207 4.42 -2.91 -19.20
CA SER A 207 5.05 -4.13 -19.70
C SER A 207 4.11 -5.34 -19.54
N GLY A 208 3.39 -5.69 -20.61
CA GLY A 208 2.39 -6.76 -20.58
C GLY A 208 1.33 -6.49 -19.53
N ARG A 209 1.18 -7.38 -18.54
CA ARG A 209 0.21 -7.24 -17.44
C ARG A 209 0.70 -6.39 -16.26
N THR A 210 1.86 -5.75 -16.39
CA THR A 210 2.51 -5.04 -15.29
C THR A 210 2.67 -3.55 -15.59
N LEU A 211 2.28 -2.72 -14.63
CA LEU A 211 2.50 -1.28 -14.61
C LEU A 211 3.53 -0.95 -13.52
N LEU A 212 4.69 -0.42 -13.91
CA LEU A 212 5.71 0.07 -12.99
C LEU A 212 5.42 1.52 -12.60
N LEU A 213 5.49 1.79 -11.30
CA LEU A 213 5.08 3.04 -10.68
C LEU A 213 6.19 3.64 -9.80
N GLY A 214 6.26 4.96 -9.77
CA GLY A 214 7.13 5.75 -8.91
C GLY A 214 6.36 6.63 -7.94
N GLY A 215 6.87 6.80 -6.72
CA GLY A 215 6.29 7.74 -5.73
C GLY A 215 4.94 7.33 -5.11
N ALA A 216 4.52 6.07 -5.28
CA ALA A 216 3.29 5.56 -4.68
C ALA A 216 3.42 5.41 -3.15
N ASP A 217 2.39 5.78 -2.40
CA ASP A 217 2.29 5.67 -0.93
C ASP A 217 1.46 4.45 -0.48
N VAL A 218 1.66 3.33 -1.16
CA VAL A 218 0.83 2.14 -1.02
C VAL A 218 1.60 1.01 -0.34
N VAL A 219 1.02 0.42 0.71
CA VAL A 219 1.58 -0.77 1.37
C VAL A 219 1.69 -1.91 0.35
N ASP A 220 2.78 -2.66 0.40
CA ASP A 220 3.05 -3.82 -0.44
C ASP A 220 1.81 -4.72 -0.48
N GLY A 221 1.58 -5.40 -1.61
CA GLY A 221 0.46 -6.29 -1.95
C GLY A 221 -0.96 -5.76 -1.69
N SER A 222 -1.16 -4.44 -1.74
CA SER A 222 -2.50 -3.87 -1.69
C SER A 222 -3.30 -4.27 -2.94
N PRO A 223 -4.57 -4.70 -2.80
CA PRO A 223 -5.46 -4.91 -3.93
C PRO A 223 -5.77 -3.58 -4.60
N VAL A 224 -5.60 -3.50 -5.92
CA VAL A 224 -5.95 -2.33 -6.71
C VAL A 224 -7.34 -2.54 -7.30
N LEU A 225 -8.20 -1.54 -7.13
CA LEU A 225 -9.55 -1.49 -7.67
C LEU A 225 -9.56 -0.90 -9.08
N ASP A 226 -8.74 0.13 -9.31
CA ASP A 226 -8.73 0.83 -10.60
C ASP A 226 -7.45 1.65 -10.80
N VAL A 227 -7.13 1.94 -12.06
CA VAL A 227 -6.07 2.88 -12.48
C VAL A 227 -6.64 3.83 -13.52
N LYS A 228 -6.45 5.13 -13.32
CA LYS A 228 -6.91 6.16 -14.26
C LYS A 228 -5.75 7.06 -14.67
N PRO A 229 -5.64 7.48 -15.93
CA PRO A 229 -4.65 8.48 -16.32
C PRO A 229 -4.86 9.77 -15.51
N TYR A 230 -3.76 10.38 -15.08
CA TYR A 230 -3.82 11.71 -14.47
C TYR A 230 -3.84 12.75 -15.59
N VAL A 231 -4.87 13.59 -15.60
CA VAL A 231 -5.11 14.56 -16.66
C VAL A 231 -5.06 15.97 -16.05
N PRO A 232 -3.94 16.71 -16.21
CA PRO A 232 -3.70 17.94 -15.46
C PRO A 232 -4.81 18.99 -15.58
N PHE A 233 -5.41 19.16 -16.76
CA PHE A 233 -6.43 20.20 -16.95
C PHE A 233 -7.73 19.95 -16.15
N CYS A 234 -8.03 18.69 -15.79
CA CYS A 234 -9.22 18.35 -15.00
C CYS A 234 -8.91 17.90 -13.58
N ASP A 235 -7.73 17.34 -13.32
CA ASP A 235 -7.34 16.81 -12.01
C ASP A 235 -6.60 17.83 -11.16
N ALA A 236 -5.90 18.80 -11.77
CA ALA A 236 -5.28 19.88 -11.04
C ALA A 236 -6.29 21.03 -10.87
N VAL A 237 -6.46 21.48 -9.63
CA VAL A 237 -7.28 22.65 -9.30
C VAL A 237 -6.35 23.75 -8.75
N PRO A 238 -5.81 24.62 -9.60
CA PRO A 238 -4.98 25.73 -9.17
C PRO A 238 -5.72 26.59 -8.12
N GLY A 239 -5.04 26.95 -7.03
CA GLY A 239 -5.60 27.77 -5.95
C GLY A 239 -6.49 27.03 -4.94
N ALA A 240 -6.62 25.70 -5.03
CA ALA A 240 -7.27 24.90 -4.00
C ALA A 240 -6.62 25.12 -2.62
N ARG A 241 -7.44 25.27 -1.58
CA ARG A 241 -6.98 25.53 -0.20
C ARG A 241 -7.26 24.33 0.70
N ALA A 242 -6.40 24.12 1.68
CA ALA A 242 -6.59 23.18 2.78
C ALA A 242 -6.46 23.92 4.13
N PRO A 243 -7.01 23.38 5.23
CA PRO A 243 -6.76 23.92 6.56
C PRO A 243 -5.27 23.98 6.89
N ALA A 244 -4.86 24.96 7.70
CA ALA A 244 -3.44 25.20 8.02
C ALA A 244 -2.72 23.97 8.60
N TRP A 245 -3.41 23.13 9.38
CA TRP A 245 -2.84 21.89 9.96
C TRP A 245 -2.51 20.81 8.91
N VAL A 246 -3.09 20.90 7.71
CA VAL A 246 -2.74 20.04 6.55
C VAL A 246 -1.51 20.60 5.83
N ALA A 247 -1.51 21.92 5.61
CA ALA A 247 -0.53 22.64 4.79
C ALA A 247 0.86 22.80 5.42
N ARG A 248 1.01 22.52 6.73
CA ARG A 248 2.34 22.41 7.35
C ARG A 248 3.10 21.24 6.72
N GLU A 249 4.07 21.57 5.85
CA GLU A 249 5.02 20.60 5.29
C GLU A 249 5.77 19.88 6.42
N ALA A 250 6.15 18.63 6.15
CA ALA A 250 6.91 17.80 7.08
C ALA A 250 8.41 18.19 7.09
N GLY A 251 8.72 19.48 7.29
CA GLY A 251 10.06 20.05 7.15
C GLY A 251 10.40 21.12 8.19
N GLY A 252 9.98 20.96 9.44
CA GLY A 252 10.30 21.89 10.51
C GLY A 252 10.68 21.21 11.82
N VAL A 253 11.79 20.46 11.81
CA VAL A 253 12.82 20.38 12.87
C VAL A 253 14.15 20.06 12.18
#